data_AF-A0A5E7SXW6-F1
#
_entry.id   AF-A0A5E7SXW6-F1
#
_cell.length_a   1.000
_cell.length_b   1.000
_cell.length_c   1.000
_cell.angle_alpha   90.00
_cell.angle_beta   90.00
_cell.angle_gamma   90.00
#
_symmetry.space_group_name_H-M   'P 1'
#
loop_
_entity.id
_entity.type
_entity.pdbx_description
1 polymer ?
#
loop_
_entity_poly.entity_id
_entity_poly.type
_entity_poly.pdbx_seq_one_letter_code
_entity_poly.pdbx_strand_id
1 'polypeptide(L)'
;MNTFRLLMSIGLCAGLAACSSAQMAKDEGVDLMESGQYEAGLARIQEGIRENPRDTELHLALTSGRARAVTALLTQGDMERAQRDFASARLTYGRVLTIEPNNRRAQDSIRQLEHMRSLDEKLELARGDLRRGDIYGADRQVKQILELDPNSQGALELQSDIRLVQSRNVVPYPQLRTRLDKPVTLEFRDANLKTIFEVLSQVAGLNFIFDKDLRPDMKATIFVRDVRIEDAVELLLQQNQLHQKVVNENTLLIYPDSPQKLKDYQELVMRTFYLTSIDANTALNMVKTMLKTRDVFVDERLNTLTMRDTGDAVRMAEKLLQSQDQSNPEVVLEVEVMEVATQRILDLGLQWPNTFGVVNSDGSAVTLLDQLKGINSSRITISPSPQAKINAQDNDINTLASPVIRVSNREQARIHIGQRVPIISATSVPSTQGPVITESVTYLDVGLKLEVQPTVHLNNEVAIKVALEVSNATPLEPTRQGTIPVQVDTRNAQTTLRLHDGETQILAGLMRNDHGATGNKIPGLGDIPGLGRLFGSNKDTVGKSELVLSITPRVVRNLPYQSPSDMEFTTGTETSMHIQAPDRRFEAMDQPAAAQPSSVQPARADRPVAANTHVEVSVGKP
;
A
#
# COMPACT_ATOMS: atom_id res chain seq x y z
N MET A 1 33.43 -14.85 79.94
CA MET A 1 32.07 -14.44 79.51
C MET A 1 31.94 -12.97 79.06
N ASN A 2 32.98 -12.13 79.11
CA ASN A 2 32.89 -10.71 78.66
C ASN A 2 33.33 -10.45 77.22
N THR A 3 34.18 -11.29 76.61
CA THR A 3 34.66 -11.08 75.22
C THR A 3 33.61 -11.44 74.17
N PHE A 4 32.78 -12.45 74.43
CA PHE A 4 31.70 -12.87 73.52
C PHE A 4 30.55 -11.87 73.46
N ARG A 5 30.22 -11.21 74.58
CA ARG A 5 29.23 -10.12 74.61
C ARG A 5 29.72 -8.88 73.86
N LEU A 6 31.02 -8.54 73.97
CA LEU A 6 31.60 -7.40 73.26
C LEU A 6 31.62 -7.60 71.74
N LEU A 7 31.99 -8.80 71.27
CA LEU A 7 31.97 -9.18 69.85
C LEU A 7 30.54 -9.21 69.28
N MET A 8 29.56 -9.66 70.06
CA MET A 8 28.15 -9.66 69.65
C MET A 8 27.58 -8.23 69.59
N SER A 9 27.97 -7.33 70.51
CA SER A 9 27.57 -5.91 70.45
C SER A 9 28.23 -5.14 69.31
N ILE A 10 29.49 -5.45 68.96
CA ILE A 10 30.18 -4.82 67.83
C ILE A 10 29.58 -5.31 66.50
N GLY A 11 29.21 -6.60 66.40
CA GLY A 11 28.49 -7.15 65.25
C GLY A 11 27.07 -6.59 65.07
N LEU A 12 26.36 -6.33 66.18
CA LEU A 12 25.02 -5.71 66.15
C LEU A 12 25.08 -4.23 65.76
N CYS A 13 26.08 -3.48 66.23
CA CYS A 13 26.29 -2.08 65.83
C CYS A 13 26.75 -1.95 64.38
N ALA A 14 27.56 -2.88 63.86
CA ALA A 14 27.94 -2.91 62.45
C ALA A 14 26.76 -3.26 61.52
N GLY A 15 25.84 -4.12 61.96
CA GLY A 15 24.60 -4.43 61.24
C GLY A 15 23.61 -3.26 61.18
N LEU A 16 23.49 -2.48 62.27
CA LEU A 16 22.60 -1.31 62.31
C LEU A 16 23.16 -0.11 61.53
N ALA A 17 24.48 0.10 61.53
CA ALA A 17 25.11 1.18 60.75
C ALA A 17 25.01 0.95 59.22
N ALA A 18 25.09 -0.32 58.79
CA ALA A 18 24.91 -0.70 57.38
C ALA A 18 23.48 -0.48 56.86
N CYS A 19 22.46 -0.64 57.73
CA CYS A 19 21.06 -0.34 57.36
C CYS A 19 20.79 1.17 57.25
N SER A 20 21.48 2.01 58.00
CA SER A 20 21.26 3.47 57.94
C SER A 20 21.86 4.13 56.70
N SER A 21 23.03 3.70 56.23
CA SER A 21 23.67 4.30 55.04
C SER A 21 22.95 3.94 53.74
N ALA A 22 22.45 2.70 53.64
CA ALA A 22 21.65 2.25 52.50
C ALA A 22 20.36 3.07 52.34
N GLN A 23 19.66 3.34 53.45
CA GLN A 23 18.42 4.12 53.44
C GLN A 23 18.68 5.58 53.06
N MET A 24 19.76 6.20 53.55
CA MET A 24 20.12 7.57 53.19
C MET A 24 20.44 7.74 51.70
N ALA A 25 21.18 6.80 51.09
CA ALA A 25 21.49 6.86 49.66
C ALA A 25 20.25 6.71 48.76
N LYS A 26 19.25 5.96 49.23
CA LYS A 26 17.94 5.81 48.57
C LYS A 26 17.14 7.11 48.63
N ASP A 27 16.99 7.69 49.81
CA ASP A 27 16.17 8.88 50.01
C ASP A 27 16.77 10.09 49.28
N GLU A 28 18.09 10.30 49.39
CA GLU A 28 18.81 11.36 48.66
C GLU A 28 18.72 11.18 47.12
N GLY A 29 18.82 9.94 46.66
CA GLY A 29 18.66 9.63 45.23
C GLY A 29 17.26 9.89 44.71
N VAL A 30 16.23 9.62 45.53
CA VAL A 30 14.83 9.92 45.18
C VAL A 30 14.56 11.42 45.15
N ASP A 31 15.04 12.16 46.14
CA ASP A 31 14.90 13.63 46.20
C ASP A 31 15.55 14.31 44.97
N LEU A 32 16.72 13.84 44.54
CA LEU A 32 17.38 14.34 43.34
C LEU A 32 16.54 14.07 42.07
N MET A 33 15.88 12.91 41.96
CA MET A 33 14.99 12.63 40.83
C MET A 33 13.72 13.50 40.85
N GLU A 34 13.19 13.81 42.03
CA GLU A 34 12.05 14.73 42.17
C GLU A 34 12.42 16.17 41.80
N SER A 35 13.67 16.58 42.01
CA SER A 35 14.19 17.87 41.53
C SER A 35 14.46 17.94 40.02
N GLY A 36 14.17 16.86 39.27
CA GLY A 36 14.40 16.77 37.82
C GLY A 36 15.82 16.38 37.41
N GLN A 37 16.71 16.11 38.39
CA GLN A 37 18.08 15.65 38.16
C GLN A 37 18.16 14.13 38.10
N TYR A 38 17.50 13.53 37.11
CA TYR A 38 17.35 12.07 37.00
C TYR A 38 18.69 11.32 36.95
N GLU A 39 19.67 11.81 36.19
CA GLU A 39 20.98 11.15 36.04
C GLU A 39 21.78 11.16 37.34
N ALA A 40 21.77 12.28 38.07
CA ALA A 40 22.45 12.42 39.36
C ALA A 40 21.78 11.54 40.44
N GLY A 41 20.45 11.52 40.48
CA GLY A 41 19.70 10.67 41.41
C GLY A 41 19.95 9.17 41.17
N LEU A 42 19.97 8.73 39.91
CA LEU A 42 20.28 7.33 39.58
C LEU A 42 21.73 6.96 39.89
N ALA A 43 22.68 7.86 39.66
CA ALA A 43 24.08 7.65 40.01
C ALA A 43 24.27 7.49 41.52
N ARG A 44 23.55 8.28 42.33
CA ARG A 44 23.59 8.19 43.80
C ARG A 44 23.04 6.86 44.32
N ILE A 45 21.92 6.39 43.78
CA ILE A 45 21.36 5.06 44.10
C ILE A 45 22.33 3.95 43.69
N GLN A 46 22.99 4.08 42.53
CA GLN A 46 23.97 3.12 42.05
C GLN A 46 25.25 3.09 42.90
N GLU A 47 25.67 4.23 43.45
CA GLU A 47 26.74 4.31 44.44
C GLU A 47 26.35 3.54 45.72
N GLY A 48 25.13 3.73 46.23
CA GLY A 48 24.60 2.96 47.36
C GLY A 48 24.58 1.45 47.13
N ILE A 49 24.27 1.00 45.89
CA ILE A 49 24.34 -0.43 45.52
C ILE A 49 25.78 -0.96 45.52
N ARG A 50 26.77 -0.14 45.16
CA ARG A 50 28.19 -0.54 45.22
C ARG A 50 28.65 -0.76 46.66
N GLU A 51 28.18 0.07 47.58
CA GLU A 51 28.45 -0.08 49.01
C GLU A 51 27.73 -1.30 49.60
N ASN A 52 26.49 -1.58 49.16
CA ASN A 52 25.66 -2.69 49.66
C ASN A 52 25.05 -3.56 48.52
N PRO A 53 25.79 -4.51 47.93
CA PRO A 53 25.37 -5.24 46.73
C PRO A 53 24.15 -6.17 46.89
N ARG A 54 23.84 -6.58 48.13
CA ARG A 54 22.76 -7.55 48.45
C ARG A 54 21.44 -6.90 48.89
N ASP A 55 21.36 -5.57 48.94
CA ASP A 55 20.15 -4.88 49.37
C ASP A 55 19.08 -4.86 48.26
N THR A 56 17.96 -5.53 48.52
CA THR A 56 16.86 -5.65 47.55
C THR A 56 16.12 -4.33 47.35
N GLU A 57 16.07 -3.47 48.37
CA GLU A 57 15.34 -2.19 48.28
C GLU A 57 16.05 -1.19 47.36
N LEU A 58 17.38 -1.16 47.39
CA LEU A 58 18.18 -0.32 46.50
C LEU A 58 18.08 -0.76 45.03
N HIS A 59 18.07 -2.07 44.77
CA HIS A 59 17.83 -2.61 43.42
C HIS A 59 16.42 -2.27 42.90
N LEU A 60 15.40 -2.31 43.77
CA LEU A 60 14.03 -1.90 43.44
C LEU A 60 13.93 -0.38 43.19
N ALA A 61 14.59 0.44 44.02
CA ALA A 61 14.65 1.88 43.86
C ALA A 61 15.35 2.28 42.55
N LEU A 62 16.44 1.60 42.18
CA LEU A 62 17.12 1.82 40.90
C LEU A 62 16.22 1.46 39.72
N THR A 63 15.55 0.30 39.77
CA THR A 63 14.71 -0.19 38.66
C THR A 63 13.50 0.72 38.45
N SER A 64 12.79 1.07 39.53
CA SER A 64 11.65 1.99 39.48
C SER A 64 12.05 3.44 39.18
N GLY A 65 13.22 3.89 39.66
CA GLY A 65 13.80 5.19 39.35
C GLY A 65 14.15 5.34 37.87
N ARG A 66 14.78 4.32 37.27
CA ARG A 66 15.07 4.27 35.83
C ARG A 66 13.80 4.37 35.00
N ALA A 67 12.77 3.60 35.34
CA ALA A 67 11.48 3.63 34.62
C ALA A 67 10.84 5.04 34.67
N ARG A 68 10.79 5.68 35.85
CA ARG A 68 10.26 7.03 36.02
C ARG A 68 11.04 8.08 35.22
N ALA A 69 12.37 8.03 35.29
CA ALA A 69 13.25 8.94 34.55
C ALA A 69 13.05 8.84 33.03
N VAL A 70 13.00 7.61 32.51
CA VAL A 70 12.78 7.35 31.08
C VAL A 70 11.43 7.89 30.63
N THR A 71 10.35 7.63 31.38
CA THR A 71 9.01 8.15 31.03
C THR A 71 8.99 9.68 31.04
N ALA A 72 9.54 10.33 32.07
CA ALA A 72 9.57 11.79 32.16
C ALA A 72 10.35 12.42 30.99
N LEU A 73 11.55 11.91 30.69
CA LEU A 73 12.38 12.41 29.58
C LEU A 73 11.72 12.17 28.22
N LEU A 74 11.08 11.02 28.00
CA LEU A 74 10.32 10.77 26.78
C LEU A 74 9.18 11.78 26.60
N THR A 75 8.42 12.07 27.66
CA THR A 75 7.35 13.08 27.60
C THR A 75 7.87 14.48 27.33
N GLN A 76 9.03 14.84 27.92
CA GLN A 76 9.69 16.10 27.64
C GLN A 76 10.14 16.20 26.17
N GLY A 77 10.80 15.17 25.65
CA GLY A 77 11.23 15.13 24.25
C GLY A 77 10.06 15.19 23.27
N ASP A 78 8.94 14.54 23.60
CA ASP A 78 7.71 14.59 22.79
C ASP A 78 7.10 16.01 22.77
N MET A 79 7.17 16.75 23.88
CA MET A 79 6.74 18.15 23.96
C MET A 79 7.65 19.08 23.15
N GLU A 80 8.96 18.94 23.27
CA GLU A 80 9.95 19.73 22.50
C GLU A 80 9.80 19.50 20.98
N ARG A 81 9.58 18.23 20.58
CA ARG A 81 9.28 17.86 19.19
C ARG A 81 8.00 18.53 18.69
N ALA A 82 6.94 18.57 19.52
CA ALA A 82 5.68 19.22 19.16
C ALA A 82 5.83 20.74 18.95
N GLN A 83 6.76 21.37 19.67
CA GLN A 83 7.10 22.79 19.52
C GLN A 83 8.03 23.10 18.34
N ARG A 84 8.40 22.08 17.53
CA ARG A 84 9.40 22.18 16.45
C ARG A 84 10.81 22.56 16.91
N ASP A 85 11.15 22.36 18.20
CA ASP A 85 12.53 22.47 18.68
C ASP A 85 13.22 21.11 18.59
N PHE A 86 13.66 20.77 17.37
CA PHE A 86 14.30 19.49 17.09
C PHE A 86 15.68 19.34 17.75
N ALA A 87 16.36 20.45 18.06
CA ALA A 87 17.68 20.43 18.68
C ALA A 87 17.59 19.99 20.14
N SER A 88 16.68 20.61 20.90
CA SER A 88 16.42 20.26 22.29
C SER A 88 15.85 18.84 22.41
N ALA A 89 14.86 18.50 21.56
CA ALA A 89 14.24 17.16 21.56
C ALA A 89 15.27 16.04 21.35
N ARG A 90 16.23 16.23 20.42
CA ARG A 90 17.30 15.25 20.19
C ARG A 90 18.15 15.05 21.44
N LEU A 91 18.53 16.12 22.13
CA LEU A 91 19.31 16.03 23.36
C LEU A 91 18.54 15.27 24.43
N THR A 92 17.25 15.56 24.60
CA THR A 92 16.38 14.90 25.57
C THR A 92 16.22 13.41 25.30
N TYR A 93 15.98 13.00 24.04
CA TYR A 93 15.98 11.57 23.69
C TYR A 93 17.36 10.92 23.82
N GLY A 94 18.44 11.67 23.58
CA GLY A 94 19.81 11.22 23.84
C GLY A 94 20.05 10.88 25.31
N ARG A 95 19.50 11.67 26.24
CA ARG A 95 19.53 11.40 27.69
C ARG A 95 18.73 10.14 28.07
N VAL A 96 17.71 9.77 27.31
CA VAL A 96 17.03 8.47 27.51
C VAL A 96 17.98 7.31 27.17
N LEU A 97 18.76 7.45 26.09
CA LEU A 97 19.71 6.41 25.66
C LEU A 97 20.93 6.27 26.58
N THR A 98 21.29 7.30 27.36
CA THR A 98 22.33 7.15 28.39
C THR A 98 21.86 6.31 29.57
N ILE A 99 20.56 6.33 29.88
CA ILE A 99 19.94 5.50 30.93
C ILE A 99 19.63 4.10 30.41
N GLU A 100 19.02 4.01 29.22
CA GLU A 100 18.60 2.76 28.59
C GLU A 100 19.04 2.73 27.10
N PRO A 101 20.23 2.18 26.80
CA PRO A 101 20.79 2.20 25.44
C PRO A 101 19.92 1.51 24.37
N ASN A 102 19.11 0.52 24.78
CA ASN A 102 18.26 -0.29 23.89
C ASN A 102 16.81 0.21 23.80
N ASN A 103 16.52 1.42 24.28
CA ASN A 103 15.17 1.97 24.21
C ASN A 103 14.76 2.28 22.75
N ARG A 104 13.93 1.40 22.16
CA ARG A 104 13.49 1.50 20.76
C ARG A 104 12.78 2.83 20.48
N ARG A 105 11.91 3.28 21.39
CA ARG A 105 11.12 4.52 21.20
C ARG A 105 12.03 5.73 21.07
N ALA A 106 13.05 5.87 21.92
CA ALA A 106 13.99 6.98 21.83
C ALA A 106 14.83 6.93 20.53
N GLN A 107 15.27 5.74 20.11
CA GLN A 107 16.00 5.57 18.84
C GLN A 107 15.14 5.92 17.62
N ASP A 108 13.87 5.49 17.61
CA ASP A 108 12.90 5.81 16.56
C ASP A 108 12.63 7.32 16.50
N SER A 109 12.42 7.98 17.66
CA SER A 109 12.21 9.42 17.72
C SER A 109 13.41 10.22 17.20
N ILE A 110 14.64 9.82 17.52
CA ILE A 110 15.85 10.47 16.99
C ILE A 110 15.95 10.32 15.48
N ARG A 111 15.69 9.12 14.93
CA ARG A 111 15.67 8.89 13.48
C ARG A 111 14.63 9.77 12.77
N GLN A 112 13.43 9.88 13.35
CA GLN A 112 12.37 10.74 12.82
C GLN A 112 12.79 12.21 12.83
N LEU A 113 13.42 12.69 13.90
CA LEU A 113 13.91 14.07 14.00
C LEU A 113 14.99 14.37 12.94
N GLU A 114 15.94 13.45 12.74
CA GLU A 114 16.97 13.59 11.69
C GLU A 114 16.35 13.65 10.30
N HIS A 115 15.34 12.80 10.04
CA HIS A 115 14.62 12.79 8.78
C HIS A 115 13.90 14.12 8.53
N MET A 116 13.12 14.61 9.50
CA MET A 116 12.42 15.88 9.40
C MET A 116 13.38 17.05 9.12
N ARG A 117 14.48 17.13 9.87
CA ARG A 117 15.51 18.16 9.65
C ARG A 117 16.10 18.11 8.24
N SER A 118 16.36 16.91 7.70
CA SER A 118 16.92 16.75 6.36
C SER A 118 15.97 17.22 5.25
N LEU A 119 14.65 17.05 5.45
CA LEU A 119 13.63 17.55 4.55
C LEU A 119 13.55 19.08 4.59
N ASP A 120 13.58 19.68 5.78
CA ASP A 120 13.56 21.14 5.94
C ASP A 120 14.78 21.79 5.28
N GLU A 121 15.98 21.19 5.43
CA GLU A 121 17.20 21.67 4.78
C GLU A 121 17.09 21.60 3.24
N LYS A 122 16.59 20.50 2.69
CA LYS A 122 16.36 20.34 1.25
C LYS A 122 15.34 21.36 0.72
N LEU A 123 14.30 21.66 1.50
CA LEU A 123 13.28 22.62 1.14
C LEU A 123 13.85 24.04 1.08
N GLU A 124 14.70 24.41 2.03
CA GLU A 124 15.42 25.69 1.99
C GLU A 124 16.43 25.78 0.85
N LEU A 125 17.14 24.68 0.53
CA LEU A 125 17.99 24.60 -0.66
C LEU A 125 17.18 24.81 -1.94
N ALA A 126 16.03 24.15 -2.07
CA ALA A 126 15.14 24.29 -3.22
C ALA A 126 14.63 25.73 -3.39
N ARG A 127 14.26 26.39 -2.27
CA ARG A 127 13.92 27.83 -2.26
C ARG A 127 15.10 28.71 -2.66
N GLY A 128 16.32 28.34 -2.24
CA GLY A 128 17.56 28.99 -2.64
C GLY A 128 17.83 28.88 -4.14
N ASP A 129 17.68 27.68 -4.70
CA ASP A 129 17.86 27.40 -6.13
C ASP A 129 16.86 28.19 -6.99
N LEU A 130 15.59 28.23 -6.57
CA LEU A 130 14.56 29.00 -7.26
C LEU A 130 14.86 30.51 -7.23
N ARG A 131 15.32 31.06 -6.10
CA ARG A 131 15.75 32.47 -5.99
C ARG A 131 16.95 32.79 -6.89
N ARG A 132 17.83 31.82 -7.13
CA ARG A 132 18.98 31.93 -8.04
C ARG A 132 18.62 31.72 -9.51
N GLY A 133 17.38 31.33 -9.81
CA GLY A 133 16.92 31.03 -11.17
C GLY A 133 17.29 29.63 -11.68
N ASP A 134 17.84 28.75 -10.83
CA ASP A 134 18.06 27.34 -11.18
C ASP A 134 16.79 26.52 -10.96
N ILE A 135 15.90 26.60 -11.94
CA ILE A 135 14.58 25.95 -11.91
C ILE A 135 14.71 24.42 -11.89
N TYR A 136 15.68 23.87 -12.61
CA TYR A 136 15.89 22.42 -12.70
C TYR A 136 16.51 21.85 -11.41
N GLY A 137 17.41 22.60 -10.77
CA GLY A 137 17.90 22.30 -9.44
C GLY A 137 16.77 22.27 -8.41
N ALA A 138 15.94 23.31 -8.38
CA ALA A 138 14.80 23.43 -7.47
C ALA A 138 13.77 22.30 -7.67
N ASP A 139 13.38 22.00 -8.92
CA ASP A 139 12.42 20.93 -9.24
C ASP A 139 12.91 19.55 -8.79
N ARG A 140 14.20 19.27 -8.96
CA ARG A 140 14.81 18.02 -8.52
C ARG A 140 14.73 17.85 -7.00
N GLN A 141 15.06 18.90 -6.24
CA GLN A 141 14.98 18.85 -4.79
C GLN A 141 13.54 18.69 -4.30
N VAL A 142 12.59 19.40 -4.91
CA VAL A 142 11.15 19.31 -4.58
C VAL A 142 10.60 17.92 -4.87
N LYS A 143 10.93 17.32 -6.02
CA LYS A 143 10.51 15.94 -6.34
C LYS A 143 11.04 14.94 -5.32
N GLN A 144 12.30 15.05 -4.92
CA GLN A 144 12.87 14.19 -3.88
C GLN A 144 12.16 14.34 -2.53
N ILE A 145 11.72 15.56 -2.18
CA ILE A 145 10.93 15.78 -0.96
C ILE A 145 9.55 15.11 -1.09
N LEU A 146 8.86 15.28 -2.23
CA LEU A 146 7.53 14.72 -2.47
C LEU A 146 7.52 13.19 -2.64
N GLU A 147 8.63 12.60 -3.08
CA GLU A 147 8.83 11.14 -3.09
C GLU A 147 8.89 10.57 -1.67
N LEU A 148 9.46 11.31 -0.72
CA LEU A 148 9.60 10.91 0.68
C LEU A 148 8.38 11.28 1.53
N ASP A 149 7.80 12.46 1.29
CA ASP A 149 6.59 12.97 1.95
C ASP A 149 5.64 13.61 0.91
N PRO A 150 4.69 12.83 0.37
CA PRO A 150 3.73 13.31 -0.63
C PRO A 150 2.84 14.46 -0.14
N ASN A 151 2.67 14.63 1.17
CA ASN A 151 1.75 15.61 1.77
C ASN A 151 2.46 16.86 2.29
N SER A 152 3.74 17.05 1.97
CA SER A 152 4.50 18.23 2.41
C SER A 152 3.96 19.51 1.77
N GLN A 153 3.27 20.33 2.58
CA GLN A 153 2.63 21.57 2.13
C GLN A 153 3.62 22.53 1.46
N GLY A 154 4.78 22.75 2.06
CA GLY A 154 5.78 23.67 1.52
C GLY A 154 6.42 23.18 0.22
N ALA A 155 6.51 21.87 0.01
CA ALA A 155 7.00 21.30 -1.23
C ALA A 155 5.95 21.39 -2.36
N LEU A 156 4.66 21.20 -2.04
CA LEU A 156 3.57 21.36 -2.99
C LEU A 156 3.43 22.82 -3.46
N GLU A 157 3.52 23.78 -2.55
CA GLU A 157 3.55 25.22 -2.89
C GLU A 157 4.72 25.52 -3.83
N LEU A 158 5.93 25.08 -3.47
CA LEU A 158 7.12 25.33 -4.30
C LEU A 158 7.05 24.63 -5.66
N GLN A 159 6.44 23.44 -5.73
CA GLN A 159 6.19 22.74 -6.99
C GLN A 159 5.24 23.55 -7.90
N SER A 160 4.20 24.15 -7.31
CA SER A 160 3.26 24.99 -8.05
C SER A 160 3.94 26.25 -8.61
N ASP A 161 4.81 26.89 -7.81
CA ASP A 161 5.62 28.03 -8.23
C ASP A 161 6.58 27.67 -9.36
N ILE A 162 7.29 26.56 -9.22
CA ILE A 162 8.20 26.03 -10.26
C ILE A 162 7.44 25.79 -11.56
N ARG A 163 6.26 25.16 -11.49
CA ARG A 163 5.43 24.90 -12.68
C ARG A 163 4.99 26.20 -13.36
N LEU A 164 4.67 27.24 -12.59
CA LEU A 164 4.29 28.55 -13.11
C LEU A 164 5.48 29.27 -13.77
N VAL A 165 6.69 29.12 -13.22
CA VAL A 165 7.91 29.65 -13.85
C VAL A 165 8.29 28.84 -15.10
N GLN A 166 8.14 27.52 -15.07
CA GLN A 166 8.38 26.64 -16.22
C GLN A 166 7.42 26.94 -17.36
N SER A 167 6.13 27.11 -17.10
CA SER A 167 5.13 27.42 -18.14
C SER A 167 5.38 28.77 -18.82
N ARG A 168 6.01 29.73 -18.13
CA ARG A 168 6.49 30.99 -18.73
C ARG A 168 7.72 30.81 -19.62
N ASN A 169 8.56 29.79 -19.35
CA ASN A 169 9.84 29.55 -19.99
C ASN A 169 9.84 28.43 -21.05
N VAL A 170 8.76 27.65 -21.18
CA VAL A 170 8.56 26.77 -22.33
C VAL A 170 8.43 27.66 -23.55
N VAL A 171 9.48 27.73 -24.37
CA VAL A 171 9.46 28.40 -25.67
C VAL A 171 8.36 27.75 -26.49
N PRO A 172 7.22 28.43 -26.72
CA PRO A 172 6.26 27.93 -27.67
C PRO A 172 6.90 28.10 -29.06
N TYR A 173 6.58 27.19 -29.99
CA TYR A 173 6.51 27.53 -31.43
C TYR A 173 6.07 28.99 -31.59
N PRO A 174 6.49 29.76 -32.61
CA PRO A 174 6.14 31.18 -32.72
C PRO A 174 4.64 31.39 -32.50
N GLN A 175 4.28 31.68 -31.26
CA GLN A 175 2.96 32.07 -30.88
C GLN A 175 2.99 33.57 -31.14
N LEU A 176 1.93 34.06 -31.76
CA LEU A 176 1.70 35.49 -31.84
C LEU A 176 1.94 36.02 -30.43
N ARG A 177 3.01 36.81 -30.25
CA ARG A 177 3.21 37.53 -29.00
C ARG A 177 2.11 38.57 -28.99
N THR A 178 0.97 38.16 -28.48
CA THR A 178 -0.19 39.01 -28.33
C THR A 178 0.20 40.11 -27.35
N ARG A 179 0.64 41.27 -27.86
CA ARG A 179 0.49 42.56 -27.16
C ARG A 179 -0.98 42.97 -27.06
N LEU A 180 -1.88 41.99 -26.96
CA LEU A 180 -3.21 42.01 -27.57
C LEU A 180 -4.32 41.67 -26.57
N ASP A 181 -4.15 42.10 -25.31
CA ASP A 181 -5.24 42.17 -24.34
C ASP A 181 -6.15 43.39 -24.56
N LYS A 182 -5.94 44.16 -25.64
CA LYS A 182 -6.78 45.32 -25.95
C LYS A 182 -8.02 44.86 -26.73
N PRO A 183 -9.23 44.98 -26.16
CA PRO A 183 -10.43 44.66 -26.89
C PRO A 183 -10.63 45.63 -28.05
N VAL A 184 -11.10 45.10 -29.19
CA VAL A 184 -11.44 45.89 -30.37
C VAL A 184 -12.92 45.80 -30.67
N THR A 185 -13.46 46.90 -31.19
CA THR A 185 -14.80 46.96 -31.74
C THR A 185 -14.69 47.20 -33.24
N LEU A 186 -15.25 46.28 -34.03
CA LEU A 186 -15.22 46.33 -35.49
C LEU A 186 -16.66 46.26 -36.00
N GLU A 187 -17.06 47.24 -36.79
CA GLU A 187 -18.39 47.33 -37.40
C GLU A 187 -18.23 47.55 -38.90
N PHE A 188 -18.01 46.47 -39.65
CA PHE A 188 -17.86 46.52 -41.10
C PHE A 188 -19.04 45.84 -41.78
N ARG A 189 -19.65 46.53 -42.75
CA ARG A 189 -20.71 45.99 -43.61
C ARG A 189 -20.23 46.00 -45.06
N ASP A 190 -20.20 44.83 -45.69
CA ASP A 190 -19.80 44.65 -47.10
C ASP A 190 -18.44 45.29 -47.46
N ALA A 191 -17.47 45.24 -46.53
CA ALA A 191 -16.16 45.84 -46.74
C ALA A 191 -15.17 44.85 -47.37
N ASN A 192 -14.21 45.36 -48.15
CA ASN A 192 -13.15 44.53 -48.72
C ASN A 192 -12.28 43.95 -47.60
N LEU A 193 -12.05 42.63 -47.65
CA LEU A 193 -11.28 41.89 -46.65
C LEU A 193 -9.87 42.47 -46.43
N LYS A 194 -9.21 42.93 -47.49
CA LYS A 194 -7.88 43.58 -47.39
C LYS A 194 -7.93 44.84 -46.53
N THR A 195 -8.96 45.67 -46.72
CA THR A 195 -9.17 46.89 -45.93
C THR A 195 -9.44 46.58 -44.47
N ILE A 196 -10.21 45.52 -44.19
CA ILE A 196 -10.46 45.08 -42.80
C ILE A 196 -9.15 44.66 -42.13
N PHE A 197 -8.33 43.84 -42.80
CA PHE A 197 -7.02 43.43 -42.27
C PHE A 197 -6.00 44.57 -42.19
N GLU A 198 -6.05 45.58 -43.06
CA GLU A 198 -5.24 46.80 -42.95
C GLU A 198 -5.61 47.61 -41.70
N VAL A 199 -6.90 47.76 -41.40
CA VAL A 199 -7.34 48.40 -40.16
C VAL A 199 -6.91 47.58 -38.95
N LEU A 200 -7.08 46.25 -39.00
CA LEU A 200 -6.58 45.36 -37.95
C LEU A 200 -5.06 45.46 -37.78
N SER A 201 -4.30 45.63 -38.86
CA SER A 201 -2.85 45.80 -38.84
C SER A 201 -2.46 47.08 -38.09
N GLN A 202 -3.16 48.19 -38.36
CA GLN A 202 -2.93 49.46 -37.70
C GLN A 202 -3.29 49.46 -36.21
N VAL A 203 -4.38 48.76 -35.85
CA VAL A 203 -4.86 48.69 -34.46
C VAL A 203 -4.06 47.68 -33.63
N ALA A 204 -3.72 46.52 -34.20
CA ALA A 204 -3.06 45.41 -33.52
C ALA A 204 -1.53 45.44 -33.60
N GLY A 205 -0.96 46.18 -34.55
CA GLY A 205 0.47 46.14 -34.85
C GLY A 205 0.93 44.82 -35.49
N LEU A 206 0.02 44.11 -36.17
CA LEU A 206 0.27 42.86 -36.87
C LEU A 206 0.38 43.10 -38.38
N ASN A 207 1.23 42.34 -39.07
CA ASN A 207 1.37 42.35 -40.51
C ASN A 207 0.61 41.17 -41.10
N PHE A 208 -0.19 41.40 -42.13
CA PHE A 208 -0.90 40.35 -42.84
C PHE A 208 -0.32 40.22 -44.24
N ILE A 209 0.13 39.01 -44.60
CA ILE A 209 0.57 38.64 -45.94
C ILE A 209 -0.53 37.78 -46.55
N PHE A 210 -0.93 38.06 -47.78
CA PHE A 210 -1.93 37.27 -48.49
C PHE A 210 -1.26 36.39 -49.53
N ASP A 211 -1.68 35.13 -49.61
CA ASP A 211 -1.27 34.25 -50.68
C ASP A 211 -1.81 34.73 -52.05
N LYS A 212 -1.08 34.39 -53.12
CA LYS A 212 -1.39 34.81 -54.50
C LYS A 212 -2.75 34.30 -55.01
N ASP A 213 -3.25 33.21 -54.43
CA ASP A 213 -4.50 32.57 -54.86
C ASP A 213 -5.74 33.12 -54.14
N LEU A 214 -5.59 34.16 -53.29
CA LEU A 214 -6.73 34.88 -52.73
C LEU A 214 -7.38 35.81 -53.76
N ARG A 215 -8.71 35.73 -53.81
CA ARG A 215 -9.54 36.64 -54.60
C ARG A 215 -9.46 38.08 -54.04
N PRO A 216 -9.08 39.10 -54.85
CA PRO A 216 -8.86 40.46 -54.36
C PRO A 216 -10.15 41.24 -54.02
N ASP A 217 -11.30 40.72 -54.44
CA ASP A 217 -12.64 41.30 -54.29
C ASP A 217 -13.48 40.65 -53.17
N MET A 218 -12.86 39.83 -52.31
CA MET A 218 -13.56 39.21 -51.19
C MET A 218 -14.09 40.27 -50.22
N LYS A 219 -15.38 40.17 -49.90
CA LYS A 219 -16.05 41.06 -48.97
C LYS A 219 -16.48 40.31 -47.73
N ALA A 220 -16.32 40.94 -46.57
CA ALA A 220 -16.75 40.38 -45.29
C ALA A 220 -17.63 41.37 -44.54
N THR A 221 -18.50 40.82 -43.71
CA THR A 221 -19.36 41.58 -42.81
C THR A 221 -19.10 41.06 -41.41
N ILE A 222 -18.56 41.92 -40.54
CA ILE A 222 -18.24 41.60 -39.15
C ILE A 222 -18.78 42.67 -38.22
N PHE A 223 -19.47 42.23 -37.18
CA PHE A 223 -19.98 43.07 -36.10
C PHE A 223 -19.54 42.46 -34.77
N VAL A 224 -18.40 42.90 -34.26
CA VAL A 224 -17.84 42.43 -32.98
C VAL A 224 -17.57 43.60 -32.06
N ARG A 225 -17.91 43.44 -30.78
CA ARG A 225 -17.72 44.44 -29.73
C ARG A 225 -16.97 43.81 -28.57
N ASP A 226 -15.94 44.50 -28.09
CA ASP A 226 -15.15 44.05 -26.94
C ASP A 226 -14.55 42.64 -27.12
N VAL A 227 -14.10 42.34 -28.35
CA VAL A 227 -13.56 41.02 -28.72
C VAL A 227 -12.03 41.11 -28.84
N ARG A 228 -11.33 40.04 -28.45
CA ARG A 228 -9.88 39.94 -28.67
C ARG A 228 -9.61 39.86 -30.16
N ILE A 229 -8.52 40.46 -30.61
CA ILE A 229 -8.23 40.53 -32.05
C ILE A 229 -8.00 39.13 -32.63
N GLU A 230 -7.46 38.19 -31.85
CA GLU A 230 -7.32 36.78 -32.26
C GLU A 230 -8.67 36.15 -32.64
N ASP A 231 -9.67 36.29 -31.78
CA ASP A 231 -11.03 35.80 -32.01
C ASP A 231 -11.67 36.52 -33.22
N ALA A 232 -11.44 37.82 -33.36
CA ALA A 232 -11.96 38.60 -34.49
C ALA A 232 -11.34 38.19 -35.84
N VAL A 233 -10.03 37.92 -35.87
CA VAL A 233 -9.32 37.40 -37.05
C VAL A 233 -9.83 36.00 -37.38
N GLU A 234 -9.98 35.12 -36.40
CA GLU A 234 -10.49 33.77 -36.60
C GLU A 234 -11.91 33.77 -37.19
N LEU A 235 -12.81 34.61 -36.67
CA LEU A 235 -14.17 34.78 -37.20
C LEU A 235 -14.17 35.24 -38.67
N LEU A 236 -13.29 36.19 -39.03
CA LEU A 236 -13.16 36.66 -40.42
C LEU A 236 -12.65 35.57 -41.35
N LEU A 237 -11.68 34.79 -40.90
CA LEU A 237 -11.11 33.68 -41.66
C LEU A 237 -12.15 32.57 -41.86
N GLN A 238 -12.86 32.19 -40.79
CA GLN A 238 -13.90 31.16 -40.83
C GLN A 238 -15.06 31.54 -41.76
N GLN A 239 -15.53 32.80 -41.71
CA GLN A 239 -16.60 33.29 -42.59
C GLN A 239 -16.22 33.19 -44.08
N ASN A 240 -14.94 33.37 -44.40
CA ASN A 240 -14.45 33.49 -45.77
C ASN A 240 -13.73 32.24 -46.29
N GLN A 241 -13.76 31.12 -45.55
CA GLN A 241 -13.05 29.88 -45.90
C GLN A 241 -11.55 30.11 -46.11
N LEU A 242 -10.94 30.87 -45.22
CA LEU A 242 -9.52 31.16 -45.20
C LEU A 242 -8.88 30.54 -43.96
N HIS A 243 -7.57 30.29 -44.04
CA HIS A 243 -6.77 29.81 -42.93
C HIS A 243 -5.55 30.72 -42.75
N GLN A 244 -4.97 30.69 -41.56
CA GLN A 244 -3.76 31.46 -41.24
C GLN A 244 -2.56 30.56 -40.92
N LYS A 245 -1.37 31.08 -41.20
CA LYS A 245 -0.08 30.56 -40.75
C LYS A 245 0.67 31.68 -40.05
N VAL A 246 1.16 31.43 -38.84
CA VAL A 246 2.04 32.37 -38.14
C VAL A 246 3.44 32.25 -38.73
N VAL A 247 3.97 33.34 -39.30
CA VAL A 247 5.31 33.37 -39.90
C VAL A 247 6.34 33.81 -38.88
N ASN A 248 5.99 34.78 -38.03
CA ASN A 248 6.81 35.28 -36.94
C ASN A 248 5.91 35.94 -35.86
N GLU A 249 6.50 36.58 -34.85
CA GLU A 249 5.76 37.18 -33.73
C GLU A 249 4.74 38.26 -34.13
N ASN A 250 4.87 38.87 -35.31
CA ASN A 250 4.05 39.99 -35.76
C ASN A 250 3.52 39.86 -37.19
N THR A 251 3.65 38.71 -37.85
CA THR A 251 3.27 38.52 -39.26
C THR A 251 2.51 37.22 -39.43
N LEU A 252 1.32 37.31 -40.03
CA LEU A 252 0.47 36.19 -40.38
C LEU A 252 0.35 36.08 -41.90
N LEU A 253 0.47 34.85 -42.43
CA LEU A 253 0.16 34.51 -43.81
C LEU A 253 -1.27 33.98 -43.87
N ILE A 254 -2.11 34.59 -44.71
CA ILE A 254 -3.50 34.17 -44.95
C ILE A 254 -3.57 33.47 -46.30
N TYR A 255 -4.17 32.29 -46.34
CA TYR A 255 -4.32 31.46 -47.54
C TYR A 255 -5.72 30.82 -47.62
N PRO A 256 -6.21 30.40 -48.80
CA PRO A 256 -7.50 29.72 -48.92
C PRO A 256 -7.50 28.36 -48.24
N ASP A 257 -8.61 27.99 -47.59
CA ASP A 257 -8.82 26.68 -46.97
C ASP A 257 -9.05 25.59 -48.04
N SER A 258 -7.99 25.26 -48.76
CA SER A 258 -7.95 24.24 -49.82
C SER A 258 -7.06 23.08 -49.39
N PRO A 259 -7.44 21.81 -49.66
CA PRO A 259 -6.61 20.65 -49.34
C PRO A 259 -5.19 20.71 -49.92
N GLN A 260 -5.00 21.42 -51.03
CA GLN A 260 -3.68 21.62 -51.62
C GLN A 260 -2.85 22.61 -50.80
N LYS A 261 -3.45 23.75 -50.42
CA LYS A 261 -2.78 24.80 -49.65
C LYS A 261 -2.52 24.41 -48.20
N LEU A 262 -3.40 23.61 -47.61
CA LEU A 262 -3.14 22.97 -46.32
C LEU A 262 -1.87 22.13 -46.39
N LYS A 263 -1.67 21.29 -47.42
CA LYS A 263 -0.42 20.54 -47.56
C LYS A 263 0.82 21.42 -47.76
N ASP A 264 0.68 22.53 -48.46
CA ASP A 264 1.80 23.42 -48.76
C ASP A 264 2.20 24.31 -47.57
N TYR A 265 1.24 24.76 -46.76
CA TYR A 265 1.47 25.74 -45.69
C TYR A 265 1.35 25.19 -44.27
N GLN A 266 0.56 24.13 -44.05
CA GLN A 266 0.35 23.57 -42.71
C GLN A 266 1.63 22.93 -42.19
N GLU A 267 2.05 23.37 -41.01
CA GLU A 267 3.24 22.83 -40.37
C GLU A 267 2.88 21.54 -39.65
N LEU A 268 3.61 20.48 -40.00
CA LEU A 268 3.53 19.21 -39.33
C LEU A 268 4.72 19.10 -38.37
N VAL A 269 4.44 18.68 -37.14
CA VAL A 269 5.43 18.40 -36.13
C VAL A 269 5.54 16.89 -35.93
N MET A 270 6.77 16.43 -35.67
CA MET A 270 7.03 15.05 -35.29
C MET A 270 7.22 14.99 -33.78
N ARG A 271 6.51 14.10 -33.11
CA ARG A 271 6.62 13.88 -31.67
C ARG A 271 6.65 12.39 -31.38
N THR A 272 7.56 11.99 -30.49
CA THR A 272 7.63 10.64 -29.96
C THR A 272 7.07 10.64 -28.54
N PHE A 273 6.13 9.74 -28.28
CA PHE A 273 5.51 9.49 -27.00
C PHE A 273 6.08 8.20 -26.41
N TYR A 274 6.54 8.26 -25.17
CA TYR A 274 7.00 7.10 -24.40
C TYR A 274 5.82 6.58 -23.59
N LEU A 275 5.49 5.30 -23.76
CA LEU A 275 4.34 4.67 -23.12
C LEU A 275 4.84 3.75 -22.00
N THR A 276 4.22 3.84 -20.82
CA THR A 276 4.68 3.11 -19.63
C THR A 276 3.83 1.88 -19.35
N SER A 277 2.50 2.03 -19.41
CA SER A 277 1.51 1.05 -18.99
C SER A 277 0.65 0.56 -20.16
N ILE A 278 0.30 1.44 -21.09
CA ILE A 278 -0.41 1.08 -22.32
C ILE A 278 0.55 0.48 -23.36
N ASP A 279 0.08 -0.57 -24.04
CA ASP A 279 0.79 -1.17 -25.18
C ASP A 279 0.76 -0.25 -26.40
N ALA A 280 1.90 -0.13 -27.10
CA ALA A 280 2.05 0.78 -28.22
C ALA A 280 1.13 0.47 -29.41
N ASN A 281 0.77 -0.80 -29.68
CA ASN A 281 -0.19 -1.13 -30.72
C ASN A 281 -1.61 -0.71 -30.35
N THR A 282 -1.96 -0.86 -29.06
CA THR A 282 -3.24 -0.37 -28.53
C THR A 282 -3.33 1.15 -28.63
N ALA A 283 -2.27 1.85 -28.21
CA ALA A 283 -2.14 3.30 -28.33
C ALA A 283 -2.24 3.77 -29.79
N LEU A 284 -1.58 3.07 -30.73
CA LEU A 284 -1.64 3.33 -32.16
C LEU A 284 -3.06 3.27 -32.71
N ASN A 285 -3.78 2.21 -32.38
CA ASN A 285 -5.16 2.03 -32.83
C ASN A 285 -6.05 3.15 -32.31
N MET A 286 -5.92 3.51 -31.04
CA MET A 286 -6.68 4.60 -30.42
C MET A 286 -6.38 5.96 -31.08
N VAL A 287 -5.11 6.29 -31.28
CA VAL A 287 -4.70 7.57 -31.89
C VAL A 287 -5.16 7.64 -33.35
N LYS A 288 -5.01 6.55 -34.12
CA LYS A 288 -5.46 6.48 -35.52
C LYS A 288 -6.98 6.61 -35.67
N THR A 289 -7.76 5.96 -34.80
CA THR A 289 -9.23 5.99 -34.90
C THR A 289 -9.81 7.33 -34.44
N MET A 290 -9.28 7.90 -33.36
CA MET A 290 -9.82 9.14 -32.79
C MET A 290 -9.37 10.39 -33.53
N LEU A 291 -8.08 10.48 -33.93
CA LEU A 291 -7.53 11.66 -34.59
C LEU A 291 -7.48 11.56 -36.12
N LYS A 292 -7.89 10.41 -36.69
CA LYS A 292 -7.82 10.13 -38.14
C LYS A 292 -6.44 10.39 -38.77
N THR A 293 -5.38 10.28 -37.96
CA THR A 293 -4.01 10.55 -38.38
C THR A 293 -3.44 9.43 -39.24
N ARG A 294 -2.59 9.79 -40.21
CA ARG A 294 -2.01 8.85 -41.20
C ARG A 294 -0.59 8.41 -40.85
N ASP A 295 0.22 9.34 -40.35
CA ASP A 295 1.66 9.14 -40.20
C ASP A 295 2.00 8.84 -38.72
N VAL A 296 1.72 7.60 -38.32
CA VAL A 296 2.04 7.08 -36.98
C VAL A 296 2.83 5.78 -37.09
N PHE A 297 3.94 5.73 -36.35
CA PHE A 297 4.85 4.61 -36.29
C PHE A 297 5.02 4.15 -34.83
N VAL A 298 5.13 2.83 -34.63
CA VAL A 298 5.35 2.22 -33.32
C VAL A 298 6.68 1.49 -33.32
N ASP A 299 7.48 1.72 -32.27
CA ASP A 299 8.59 0.84 -31.92
C ASP A 299 8.17 0.00 -30.70
N GLU A 300 7.84 -1.28 -30.93
CA GLU A 300 7.41 -2.23 -29.90
C GLU A 300 8.53 -2.52 -28.89
N ARG A 301 9.80 -2.51 -29.32
CA ARG A 301 10.94 -2.82 -28.46
C ARG A 301 11.14 -1.74 -27.41
N LEU A 302 10.86 -0.49 -27.74
CA LEU A 302 10.96 0.65 -26.82
C LEU A 302 9.60 1.06 -26.22
N ASN A 303 8.50 0.40 -26.60
CA ASN A 303 7.13 0.82 -26.30
C ASN A 303 6.91 2.33 -26.57
N THR A 304 7.26 2.79 -27.77
CA THR A 304 7.11 4.20 -28.16
C THR A 304 6.21 4.36 -29.37
N LEU A 305 5.46 5.47 -29.39
CA LEU A 305 4.61 5.90 -30.48
C LEU A 305 5.17 7.20 -31.07
N THR A 306 5.65 7.18 -32.31
CA THR A 306 6.06 8.38 -33.04
C THR A 306 4.97 8.80 -34.01
N MET A 307 4.52 10.03 -33.89
CA MET A 307 3.48 10.60 -34.75
C MET A 307 3.99 11.86 -35.45
N ARG A 308 3.59 12.02 -36.71
CA ARG A 308 3.78 13.25 -37.49
C ARG A 308 2.42 13.81 -37.87
N ASP A 309 2.06 14.95 -37.29
CA ASP A 309 0.77 15.61 -37.56
C ASP A 309 0.84 17.11 -37.22
N THR A 310 -0.26 17.83 -37.37
CA THR A 310 -0.44 19.20 -36.91
C THR A 310 -0.14 19.34 -35.42
N GLY A 311 0.35 20.51 -35.00
CA GLY A 311 0.65 20.78 -33.58
C GLY A 311 -0.56 20.59 -32.65
N ASP A 312 -1.77 20.87 -33.12
CA ASP A 312 -3.01 20.64 -32.37
C ASP A 312 -3.32 19.14 -32.22
N ALA A 313 -3.22 18.36 -33.29
CA ALA A 313 -3.40 16.90 -33.24
C ALA A 313 -2.38 16.24 -32.30
N VAL A 314 -1.12 16.69 -32.32
CA VAL A 314 -0.08 16.19 -31.40
C VAL A 314 -0.42 16.49 -29.94
N ARG A 315 -0.91 17.68 -29.63
CA ARG A 315 -1.35 18.01 -28.26
C ARG A 315 -2.57 17.21 -27.83
N MET A 316 -3.50 16.93 -28.73
CA MET A 316 -4.67 16.08 -28.40
C MET A 316 -4.25 14.64 -28.17
N ALA A 317 -3.35 14.10 -29.00
CA ALA A 317 -2.79 12.77 -28.79
C ALA A 317 -2.05 12.71 -27.46
N GLU A 318 -1.30 13.75 -27.09
CA GLU A 318 -0.63 13.84 -25.79
C GLU A 318 -1.61 13.73 -24.64
N LYS A 319 -2.67 14.55 -24.63
CA LYS A 319 -3.72 14.49 -23.59
C LYS A 319 -4.43 13.14 -23.56
N LEU A 320 -4.77 12.59 -24.72
CA LEU A 320 -5.44 11.31 -24.85
C LEU A 320 -4.56 10.18 -24.28
N LEU A 321 -3.30 10.11 -24.69
CA LEU A 321 -2.35 9.12 -24.21
C LEU A 321 -2.09 9.28 -22.71
N GLN A 322 -1.94 10.49 -22.19
CA GLN A 322 -1.77 10.73 -20.75
C GLN A 322 -2.97 10.26 -19.93
N SER A 323 -4.20 10.45 -20.43
CA SER A 323 -5.41 9.98 -19.74
C SER A 323 -5.52 8.45 -19.70
N GLN A 324 -4.98 7.75 -20.70
CA GLN A 324 -5.13 6.31 -20.85
C GLN A 324 -3.90 5.51 -20.40
N ASP A 325 -2.70 6.10 -20.41
CA ASP A 325 -1.45 5.48 -19.95
C ASP A 325 -1.36 5.49 -18.42
N GLN A 326 -2.37 4.93 -17.77
CA GLN A 326 -2.45 4.80 -16.33
C GLN A 326 -1.91 3.43 -15.89
N SER A 327 -1.22 3.39 -14.75
CA SER A 327 -0.69 2.13 -14.22
C SER A 327 -1.80 1.14 -13.88
N ASN A 328 -1.55 -0.13 -14.16
CA ASN A 328 -2.45 -1.21 -13.74
C ASN A 328 -2.56 -1.25 -12.21
N PRO A 329 -3.78 -1.41 -11.67
CA PRO A 329 -3.96 -1.63 -10.24
C PRO A 329 -3.27 -2.92 -9.79
N GLU A 330 -2.82 -2.93 -8.53
CA GLU A 330 -2.17 -4.09 -7.94
C GLU A 330 -2.67 -4.29 -6.52
N VAL A 331 -2.83 -5.55 -6.14
CA VAL A 331 -3.30 -5.95 -4.81
C VAL A 331 -2.34 -6.95 -4.20
N VAL A 332 -2.06 -6.79 -2.92
CA VAL A 332 -1.44 -7.80 -2.08
C VAL A 332 -2.55 -8.58 -1.40
N LEU A 333 -2.53 -9.89 -1.53
CA LEU A 333 -3.46 -10.81 -0.90
C LEU A 333 -2.73 -11.49 0.25
N GLU A 334 -3.19 -11.22 1.46
CA GLU A 334 -2.80 -11.94 2.67
C GLU A 334 -3.82 -13.04 2.89
N VAL A 335 -3.37 -14.29 2.86
CA VAL A 335 -4.22 -15.46 3.09
C VAL A 335 -3.76 -16.14 4.35
N GLU A 336 -4.68 -16.50 5.24
CA GLU A 336 -4.37 -17.32 6.41
C GLU A 336 -5.19 -18.60 6.38
N VAL A 337 -4.50 -19.72 6.51
CA VAL A 337 -5.07 -21.06 6.55
C VAL A 337 -4.71 -21.68 7.88
N MET A 338 -5.71 -21.92 8.71
CA MET A 338 -5.54 -22.55 10.01
C MET A 338 -6.29 -23.88 10.02
N GLU A 339 -5.57 -24.97 10.27
CA GLU A 339 -6.13 -26.29 10.49
C GLU A 339 -5.83 -26.76 11.91
N VAL A 340 -6.88 -27.11 12.64
CA VAL A 340 -6.79 -27.73 13.96
C VAL A 340 -7.38 -29.13 13.87
N ALA A 341 -6.56 -30.15 14.09
CA ALA A 341 -6.98 -31.54 14.13
C ALA A 341 -6.67 -32.14 15.51
N THR A 342 -7.65 -32.75 16.13
CA THR A 342 -7.54 -33.44 17.42
C THR A 342 -8.04 -34.87 17.26
N GLN A 343 -7.31 -35.82 17.83
CA GLN A 343 -7.69 -37.23 17.82
C GLN A 343 -7.46 -37.82 19.19
N ARG A 344 -8.52 -38.35 19.78
CA ARG A 344 -8.49 -39.03 21.07
C ARG A 344 -8.84 -40.49 20.88
N ILE A 345 -7.96 -41.37 21.35
CA ILE A 345 -8.14 -42.82 21.33
C ILE A 345 -8.15 -43.31 22.77
N LEU A 346 -9.24 -43.94 23.17
CA LEU A 346 -9.36 -44.63 24.45
C LEU A 346 -9.61 -46.12 24.19
N ASP A 347 -8.63 -46.95 24.50
CA ASP A 347 -8.69 -48.41 24.40
C ASP A 347 -8.60 -49.01 25.80
N LEU A 348 -9.73 -49.45 26.33
CA LEU A 348 -9.88 -49.93 27.69
C LEU A 348 -10.60 -51.27 27.74
N GLY A 349 -9.97 -52.25 28.40
CA GLY A 349 -10.62 -53.48 28.85
C GLY A 349 -9.71 -54.70 28.89
N LEU A 350 -10.33 -55.87 28.96
CA LEU A 350 -9.63 -57.16 29.03
C LEU A 350 -9.72 -57.87 27.68
N GLN A 351 -8.56 -58.17 27.10
CA GLN A 351 -8.48 -59.00 25.90
C GLN A 351 -8.59 -60.45 26.32
N TRP A 352 -9.76 -61.03 26.08
CA TRP A 352 -10.01 -62.43 26.36
C TRP A 352 -9.43 -63.32 25.26
N PRO A 353 -8.92 -64.51 25.61
CA PRO A 353 -8.38 -65.43 24.63
C PRO A 353 -9.49 -65.91 23.70
N ASN A 354 -9.24 -65.85 22.40
CA ASN A 354 -10.18 -66.28 21.36
C ASN A 354 -9.66 -67.46 20.53
N THR A 355 -8.47 -67.99 20.86
CA THR A 355 -7.90 -69.17 20.21
C THR A 355 -7.70 -70.31 21.20
N PHE A 356 -8.18 -71.49 20.81
CA PHE A 356 -7.98 -72.74 21.54
C PHE A 356 -6.94 -73.55 20.78
N GLY A 357 -5.86 -73.92 21.48
CA GLY A 357 -4.77 -74.71 20.93
C GLY A 357 -4.76 -76.11 21.53
N VAL A 358 -4.21 -77.07 20.78
CA VAL A 358 -3.85 -78.38 21.33
C VAL A 358 -2.35 -78.39 21.54
N VAL A 359 -1.92 -78.72 22.75
CA VAL A 359 -0.51 -78.87 23.13
C VAL A 359 -0.23 -80.31 23.50
N ASN A 360 1.03 -80.72 23.36
CA ASN A 360 1.49 -82.01 23.85
C ASN A 360 1.42 -82.08 25.38
N SER A 361 1.58 -83.27 25.95
CA SER A 361 1.66 -83.48 27.42
C SER A 361 2.71 -82.61 28.10
N ASP A 362 3.73 -82.20 27.34
CA ASP A 362 4.88 -81.46 27.81
C ASP A 362 4.74 -79.94 27.54
N GLY A 363 3.55 -79.49 27.09
CA GLY A 363 3.23 -78.08 26.84
C GLY A 363 3.75 -77.50 25.51
N SER A 364 4.44 -78.30 24.70
CA SER A 364 4.93 -77.90 23.37
C SER A 364 3.83 -77.93 22.31
N ALA A 365 3.98 -77.14 21.25
CA ALA A 365 3.07 -77.14 20.11
C ALA A 365 3.04 -78.51 19.40
N VAL A 366 1.86 -78.95 18.98
CA VAL A 366 1.69 -80.20 18.22
C VAL A 366 2.27 -80.02 16.81
N THR A 367 3.22 -80.86 16.42
CA THR A 367 3.91 -80.77 15.11
C THR A 367 3.71 -81.99 14.22
N LEU A 368 3.17 -83.09 14.76
CA LEU A 368 2.94 -84.36 14.06
C LEU A 368 1.48 -84.81 14.24
N LEU A 369 0.88 -85.37 13.18
CA LEU A 369 -0.55 -85.73 13.18
C LEU A 369 -0.89 -86.86 14.18
N ASP A 370 0.09 -87.72 14.49
CA ASP A 370 -0.09 -88.83 15.44
C ASP A 370 -0.20 -88.34 16.91
N GLN A 371 0.31 -87.13 17.19
CA GLN A 371 0.22 -86.50 18.52
C GLN A 371 -1.20 -85.96 18.83
N LEU A 372 -2.10 -85.93 17.84
CA LEU A 372 -3.53 -85.62 18.05
C LEU A 372 -4.35 -86.83 18.55
N LYS A 373 -3.75 -88.03 18.64
CA LYS A 373 -4.44 -89.19 19.22
C LYS A 373 -4.43 -89.11 20.75
N GLY A 374 -5.60 -89.33 21.36
CA GLY A 374 -5.74 -89.32 22.83
C GLY A 374 -5.78 -87.91 23.44
N ILE A 375 -6.35 -86.92 22.73
CA ILE A 375 -6.60 -85.59 23.30
C ILE A 375 -7.53 -85.72 24.52
N ASN A 376 -7.05 -85.24 25.66
CA ASN A 376 -7.81 -85.10 26.88
C ASN A 376 -7.87 -83.62 27.28
N SER A 377 -8.65 -83.29 28.31
CA SER A 377 -8.85 -81.90 28.75
C SER A 377 -7.55 -81.19 29.14
N SER A 378 -6.51 -81.91 29.57
CA SER A 378 -5.20 -81.31 29.91
C SER A 378 -4.35 -80.90 28.71
N ARG A 379 -4.71 -81.31 27.48
CA ARG A 379 -3.99 -80.96 26.24
C ARG A 379 -4.62 -79.78 25.49
N ILE A 380 -5.74 -79.25 25.98
CA ILE A 380 -6.38 -78.06 25.42
C ILE A 380 -5.81 -76.85 26.18
N THR A 381 -5.10 -75.99 25.47
CA THR A 381 -4.59 -74.73 26.01
C THR A 381 -5.39 -73.55 25.48
N ILE A 382 -5.48 -72.52 26.31
CA ILE A 382 -6.09 -71.24 25.97
C ILE A 382 -4.94 -70.25 25.88
N SER A 383 -4.70 -69.74 24.68
CA SER A 383 -3.60 -68.81 24.38
C SER A 383 -4.13 -67.66 23.53
N PRO A 384 -3.60 -66.43 23.66
CA PRO A 384 -2.73 -65.96 24.75
C PRO A 384 -3.48 -65.89 26.09
N SER A 385 -2.77 -65.67 27.22
CA SER A 385 -3.42 -65.40 28.51
C SER A 385 -4.22 -64.08 28.48
N PRO A 386 -5.26 -63.91 29.33
CA PRO A 386 -5.98 -62.65 29.42
C PRO A 386 -5.04 -61.49 29.74
N GLN A 387 -5.08 -60.43 28.94
CA GLN A 387 -4.26 -59.23 29.16
C GLN A 387 -5.16 -58.02 29.35
N ALA A 388 -4.82 -57.17 30.32
CA ALA A 388 -5.45 -55.88 30.50
C ALA A 388 -4.83 -54.87 29.53
N LYS A 389 -5.66 -54.23 28.71
CA LYS A 389 -5.23 -53.16 27.82
C LYS A 389 -5.81 -51.85 28.32
N ILE A 390 -4.93 -50.94 28.70
CA ILE A 390 -5.25 -49.57 29.11
C ILE A 390 -4.37 -48.66 28.28
N ASN A 391 -4.95 -48.08 27.23
CA ASN A 391 -4.24 -47.14 26.37
C ASN A 391 -5.13 -45.92 26.14
N ALA A 392 -4.65 -44.75 26.55
CA ALA A 392 -5.26 -43.46 26.24
C ALA A 392 -4.23 -42.65 25.46
N GLN A 393 -4.61 -42.18 24.28
CA GLN A 393 -3.75 -41.41 23.39
C GLN A 393 -4.51 -40.19 22.91
N ASP A 394 -3.97 -39.01 23.22
CA ASP A 394 -4.46 -37.72 22.72
C ASP A 394 -3.41 -37.15 21.76
N ASN A 395 -3.83 -36.82 20.54
CA ASN A 395 -2.99 -36.27 19.49
C ASN A 395 -3.62 -34.97 18.97
N ASP A 396 -2.92 -33.85 19.15
CA ASP A 396 -3.36 -32.54 18.71
C ASP A 396 -2.37 -31.98 17.69
N ILE A 397 -2.89 -31.57 16.54
CA ILE A 397 -2.13 -31.02 15.41
C ILE A 397 -2.71 -29.64 15.09
N ASN A 398 -1.86 -28.62 15.07
CA ASN A 398 -2.21 -27.27 14.62
C ASN A 398 -1.29 -26.86 13.47
N THR A 399 -1.87 -26.54 12.32
CA THR A 399 -1.16 -26.11 11.13
C THR A 399 -1.61 -24.70 10.77
N LEU A 400 -0.68 -23.76 10.71
CA LEU A 400 -0.92 -22.39 10.24
C LEU A 400 -0.05 -22.11 9.02
N ALA A 401 -0.67 -21.67 7.94
CA ALA A 401 0.02 -21.16 6.76
C ALA A 401 -0.50 -19.76 6.43
N SER A 402 0.41 -18.80 6.30
CA SER A 402 0.09 -17.39 5.99
C SER A 402 0.79 -16.91 4.70
N PRO A 403 0.43 -17.44 3.51
CA PRO A 403 1.04 -16.97 2.27
C PRO A 403 0.59 -15.54 1.93
N VAL A 404 1.54 -14.74 1.45
CA VAL A 404 1.30 -13.38 0.96
C VAL A 404 1.71 -13.30 -0.50
N ILE A 405 0.85 -12.74 -1.35
CA ILE A 405 1.15 -12.59 -2.78
C ILE A 405 0.69 -11.25 -3.33
N ARG A 406 1.54 -10.59 -4.11
CA ARG A 406 1.19 -9.40 -4.89
C ARG A 406 0.78 -9.83 -6.29
N VAL A 407 -0.38 -9.37 -6.75
CA VAL A 407 -0.97 -9.75 -8.03
C VAL A 407 -1.50 -8.51 -8.75
N SER A 408 -1.24 -8.43 -10.06
CA SER A 408 -1.76 -7.39 -10.94
C SER A 408 -3.25 -7.59 -11.22
N ASN A 409 -3.95 -6.50 -11.54
CA ASN A 409 -5.38 -6.54 -11.83
C ASN A 409 -5.72 -7.49 -12.98
N ARG A 410 -6.69 -8.38 -12.77
CA ARG A 410 -7.18 -9.42 -13.71
C ARG A 410 -6.18 -10.52 -14.08
N GLU A 411 -4.96 -10.49 -13.56
CA GLU A 411 -3.99 -11.55 -13.77
C GLU A 411 -4.17 -12.70 -12.78
N GLN A 412 -3.99 -13.94 -13.24
CA GLN A 412 -4.06 -15.12 -12.38
C GLN A 412 -2.68 -15.41 -11.80
N ALA A 413 -2.63 -15.58 -10.48
CA ALA A 413 -1.44 -16.04 -9.77
C ALA A 413 -1.69 -17.41 -9.13
N ARG A 414 -0.63 -18.23 -9.07
CA ARG A 414 -0.67 -19.56 -8.45
C ARG A 414 0.51 -19.75 -7.51
N ILE A 415 0.22 -20.26 -6.31
CA ILE A 415 1.19 -20.58 -5.26
C ILE A 415 1.03 -22.06 -4.95
N HIS A 416 2.15 -22.77 -4.87
CA HIS A 416 2.18 -24.15 -4.37
C HIS A 416 3.28 -24.26 -3.32
N ILE A 417 2.90 -24.62 -2.10
CA ILE A 417 3.78 -24.80 -0.94
C ILE A 417 3.55 -26.21 -0.43
N GLY A 418 4.53 -27.09 -0.62
CA GLY A 418 4.30 -28.51 -0.40
C GLY A 418 5.54 -29.37 -0.57
N GLN A 419 5.31 -30.68 -0.59
CA GLN A 419 6.31 -31.71 -0.82
C GLN A 419 5.87 -32.59 -1.99
N ARG A 420 6.85 -33.16 -2.70
CA ARG A 420 6.60 -34.15 -3.75
C ARG A 420 6.83 -35.54 -3.17
N VAL A 421 5.76 -36.26 -2.90
CA VAL A 421 5.84 -37.59 -2.28
C VAL A 421 5.99 -38.66 -3.36
N PRO A 422 7.05 -39.49 -3.31
CA PRO A 422 7.23 -40.58 -4.26
C PRO A 422 6.28 -41.73 -3.92
N ILE A 423 5.51 -42.16 -4.91
CA ILE A 423 4.68 -43.37 -4.89
C ILE A 423 5.42 -44.42 -5.71
N ILE A 424 5.90 -45.46 -5.02
CA ILE A 424 6.59 -46.58 -5.63
C ILE A 424 5.52 -47.61 -6.03
N SER A 425 5.42 -47.93 -7.31
CA SER A 425 4.53 -48.96 -7.83
C SER A 425 5.35 -50.17 -8.29
N ALA A 426 5.19 -51.30 -7.61
CA ALA A 426 5.81 -52.56 -8.00
C ALA A 426 4.82 -53.38 -8.85
N THR A 427 5.16 -53.65 -10.11
CA THR A 427 4.40 -54.58 -10.96
C THR A 427 5.20 -55.85 -11.18
N SER A 428 4.58 -57.00 -10.87
CA SER A 428 5.17 -58.32 -11.15
C SER A 428 4.78 -58.77 -12.55
N VAL A 429 5.74 -58.83 -13.47
CA VAL A 429 5.54 -59.38 -14.82
C VAL A 429 5.90 -60.87 -14.79
N PRO A 430 5.00 -61.80 -15.19
CA PRO A 430 5.34 -63.21 -15.27
C PRO A 430 6.41 -63.43 -16.34
N SER A 431 7.55 -64.03 -15.97
CA SER A 431 8.59 -64.46 -16.92
C SER A 431 8.83 -65.96 -16.81
N THR A 432 9.37 -66.56 -17.87
CA THR A 432 9.68 -68.00 -17.95
C THR A 432 10.77 -68.46 -16.97
N GLN A 433 11.49 -67.52 -16.34
CA GLN A 433 12.53 -67.80 -15.33
C GLN A 433 12.13 -67.34 -13.90
N GLY A 434 10.87 -66.96 -13.69
CA GLY A 434 10.34 -66.47 -12.40
C GLY A 434 9.73 -65.06 -12.51
N PRO A 435 9.01 -64.58 -11.49
CA PRO A 435 8.42 -63.24 -11.51
C PRO A 435 9.50 -62.17 -11.55
N VAL A 436 9.46 -61.27 -12.54
CA VAL A 436 10.31 -60.07 -12.57
C VAL A 436 9.53 -58.93 -11.94
N ILE A 437 10.06 -58.36 -10.85
CA ILE A 437 9.46 -57.23 -10.16
C ILE A 437 10.08 -55.96 -10.75
N THR A 438 9.25 -55.14 -11.42
CA THR A 438 9.64 -53.82 -11.90
C THR A 438 9.04 -52.77 -11.00
N GLU A 439 9.88 -51.90 -10.44
CA GLU A 439 9.46 -50.73 -9.66
C GLU A 439 9.44 -49.48 -10.54
N SER A 440 8.34 -48.74 -10.52
CA SER A 440 8.25 -47.40 -11.10
C SER A 440 7.96 -46.38 -9.99
N VAL A 441 8.60 -45.21 -10.07
CA VAL A 441 8.43 -44.13 -9.09
C VAL A 441 7.65 -43.00 -9.75
N THR A 442 6.48 -42.68 -9.23
CA THR A 442 5.66 -41.52 -9.64
C THR A 442 5.60 -40.53 -8.49
N TYR A 443 5.77 -39.24 -8.74
CA TYR A 443 5.69 -38.21 -7.71
C TYR A 443 4.29 -37.60 -7.66
N LEU A 444 3.77 -37.43 -6.45
CA LEU A 444 2.54 -36.72 -6.18
C LEU A 444 2.83 -35.44 -5.38
N ASP A 445 2.37 -34.31 -5.88
CA ASP A 445 2.54 -33.02 -5.22
C ASP A 445 1.46 -32.85 -4.14
N VAL A 446 1.87 -32.69 -2.88
CA VAL A 446 0.96 -32.50 -1.73
C VAL A 446 1.34 -31.25 -0.95
N GLY A 447 0.37 -30.55 -0.38
CA GLY A 447 0.56 -29.33 0.37
C GLY A 447 -0.54 -28.30 0.08
N LEU A 448 -0.21 -27.03 0.22
CA LEU A 448 -1.11 -25.92 -0.06
C LEU A 448 -0.95 -25.46 -1.50
N LYS A 449 -2.05 -25.45 -2.26
CA LYS A 449 -2.14 -24.89 -3.60
C LYS A 449 -3.19 -23.78 -3.59
N LEU A 450 -2.77 -22.55 -3.86
CA LEU A 450 -3.63 -21.37 -3.90
C LEU A 450 -3.57 -20.74 -5.28
N GLU A 451 -4.71 -20.62 -5.92
CA GLU A 451 -4.89 -19.87 -7.17
C GLU A 451 -5.81 -18.69 -6.93
N VAL A 452 -5.36 -17.50 -7.33
CA VAL A 452 -6.08 -16.25 -7.09
C VAL A 452 -6.08 -15.40 -8.35
N GLN A 453 -7.22 -14.77 -8.62
CA GLN A 453 -7.37 -13.79 -9.69
C GLN A 453 -8.17 -12.60 -9.14
N PRO A 454 -7.51 -11.48 -8.82
CA PRO A 454 -8.18 -10.30 -8.32
C PRO A 454 -8.67 -9.39 -9.46
N THR A 455 -9.75 -8.67 -9.19
CA THR A 455 -10.27 -7.57 -10.01
C THR A 455 -10.47 -6.37 -9.10
N VAL A 456 -9.64 -5.34 -9.27
CA VAL A 456 -9.70 -4.11 -8.48
C VAL A 456 -10.71 -3.15 -9.11
N HIS A 457 -11.66 -2.68 -8.31
CA HIS A 457 -12.65 -1.68 -8.67
C HIS A 457 -12.21 -0.27 -8.23
N LEU A 458 -12.76 0.75 -8.88
CA LEU A 458 -12.44 2.16 -8.60
C LEU A 458 -12.84 2.60 -7.18
N ASN A 459 -13.80 1.94 -6.54
CA ASN A 459 -14.24 2.22 -5.18
C ASN A 459 -13.42 1.49 -4.10
N ASN A 460 -12.16 1.14 -4.41
CA ASN A 460 -11.25 0.39 -3.52
C ASN A 460 -11.80 -0.95 -3.03
N GLU A 461 -12.70 -1.56 -3.80
CA GLU A 461 -13.14 -2.94 -3.57
C GLU A 461 -12.39 -3.89 -4.49
N VAL A 462 -12.07 -5.06 -3.98
CA VAL A 462 -11.36 -6.11 -4.71
C VAL A 462 -12.27 -7.32 -4.80
N ALA A 463 -12.68 -7.65 -6.03
CA ALA A 463 -13.33 -8.92 -6.31
C ALA A 463 -12.25 -9.99 -6.55
N ILE A 464 -12.26 -11.07 -5.79
CA ILE A 464 -11.22 -12.11 -5.85
C ILE A 464 -11.87 -13.43 -6.20
N LYS A 465 -11.42 -14.05 -7.30
CA LYS A 465 -11.71 -15.45 -7.60
C LYS A 465 -10.60 -16.29 -6.97
N VAL A 466 -10.98 -17.17 -6.03
CA VAL A 466 -10.05 -17.97 -5.23
C VAL A 466 -10.32 -19.44 -5.46
N ALA A 467 -9.26 -20.23 -5.65
CA ALA A 467 -9.27 -21.67 -5.55
C ALA A 467 -8.14 -22.12 -4.61
N LEU A 468 -8.51 -22.75 -3.51
CA LEU A 468 -7.59 -23.30 -2.53
C LEU A 468 -7.73 -24.83 -2.50
N GLU A 469 -6.59 -25.51 -2.45
CA GLU A 469 -6.48 -26.93 -2.18
C GLU A 469 -5.42 -27.14 -1.09
N VAL A 470 -5.78 -27.85 -0.03
CA VAL A 470 -4.87 -28.26 1.04
C VAL A 470 -4.83 -29.78 1.05
N SER A 471 -3.65 -30.34 0.84
CA SER A 471 -3.43 -31.78 0.83
C SER A 471 -2.34 -32.21 1.81
N ASN A 472 -2.57 -33.35 2.46
CA ASN A 472 -1.60 -34.00 3.33
C ASN A 472 -1.43 -35.46 2.91
N ALA A 473 -0.18 -35.94 2.87
CA ALA A 473 0.15 -37.32 2.54
C ALA A 473 0.61 -38.07 3.79
N THR A 474 -0.04 -39.20 4.06
CA THR A 474 0.36 -40.11 5.13
C THR A 474 0.77 -41.45 4.53
N PRO A 475 2.04 -41.90 4.71
CA PRO A 475 2.45 -43.25 4.32
C PRO A 475 1.67 -44.29 5.13
N LEU A 476 1.16 -45.30 4.45
CA LEU A 476 0.50 -46.45 5.07
C LEU A 476 1.50 -47.60 5.28
N GLU A 477 1.07 -48.63 6.00
CA GLU A 477 1.85 -49.84 6.21
C GLU A 477 2.24 -50.50 4.88
N PRO A 478 3.49 -51.01 4.75
CA PRO A 478 3.94 -51.70 3.55
C PRO A 478 3.04 -52.90 3.22
N THR A 479 2.66 -53.02 1.95
CA THR A 479 1.96 -54.18 1.42
C THR A 479 2.89 -55.39 1.44
N ARG A 480 2.34 -56.63 1.41
CA ARG A 480 3.11 -57.89 1.35
C ARG A 480 4.16 -57.97 0.22
N GLN A 481 4.05 -57.10 -0.79
CA GLN A 481 4.95 -56.98 -1.93
C GLN A 481 6.03 -55.88 -1.76
N GLY A 482 6.13 -55.23 -0.59
CA GLY A 482 7.10 -54.16 -0.31
C GLY A 482 6.64 -52.75 -0.71
N THR A 483 5.55 -52.62 -1.46
CA THR A 483 4.95 -51.32 -1.84
C THR A 483 4.42 -50.57 -0.62
N ILE A 484 4.78 -49.30 -0.47
CA ILE A 484 4.26 -48.41 0.57
C ILE A 484 3.14 -47.55 -0.05
N PRO A 485 1.85 -47.85 0.17
CA PRO A 485 0.78 -47.00 -0.31
C PRO A 485 0.77 -45.68 0.46
N VAL A 486 0.31 -44.61 -0.19
CA VAL A 486 0.20 -43.28 0.41
C VAL A 486 -1.27 -42.88 0.41
N GLN A 487 -1.81 -42.56 1.59
CA GLN A 487 -3.13 -41.93 1.70
C GLN A 487 -2.96 -40.42 1.56
N VAL A 488 -3.84 -39.78 0.78
CA VAL A 488 -3.81 -38.34 0.53
C VAL A 488 -5.15 -37.77 0.94
N ASP A 489 -5.13 -36.94 1.98
CA ASP A 489 -6.32 -36.23 2.43
C ASP A 489 -6.33 -34.86 1.77
N THR A 490 -7.37 -34.55 0.98
CA THR A 490 -7.50 -33.28 0.25
C THR A 490 -8.71 -32.48 0.74
N ARG A 491 -8.54 -31.16 0.81
CA ARG A 491 -9.57 -30.19 1.19
C ARG A 491 -9.57 -29.06 0.16
N ASN A 492 -10.67 -28.91 -0.58
CA ASN A 492 -10.76 -27.98 -1.70
C ASN A 492 -11.88 -26.96 -1.48
N ALA A 493 -11.60 -25.70 -1.79
CA ALA A 493 -12.56 -24.60 -1.74
C ALA A 493 -12.38 -23.70 -2.97
N GLN A 494 -13.46 -23.42 -3.69
CA GLN A 494 -13.47 -22.49 -4.81
C GLN A 494 -14.62 -21.50 -4.63
N THR A 495 -14.31 -20.20 -4.65
CA THR A 495 -15.32 -19.15 -4.46
C THR A 495 -14.92 -17.86 -5.14
N THR A 496 -15.87 -16.94 -5.28
CA THR A 496 -15.63 -15.57 -5.71
C THR A 496 -16.25 -14.64 -4.69
N LEU A 497 -15.46 -13.68 -4.20
CA LEU A 497 -15.82 -12.78 -3.13
C LEU A 497 -15.43 -11.36 -3.48
N ARG A 498 -16.04 -10.38 -2.82
CA ARG A 498 -15.75 -8.96 -3.01
C ARG A 498 -15.58 -8.33 -1.64
N LEU A 499 -14.43 -7.70 -1.43
CA LEU A 499 -14.00 -7.15 -0.15
C LEU A 499 -13.56 -5.70 -0.32
N HIS A 500 -13.71 -4.92 0.74
CA HIS A 500 -13.03 -3.63 0.83
C HIS A 500 -11.52 -3.81 1.08
N ASP A 501 -10.75 -2.80 0.70
CA ASP A 501 -9.33 -2.72 1.04
C ASP A 501 -9.09 -2.83 2.56
N GLY A 502 -8.25 -3.77 2.96
CA GLY A 502 -7.93 -4.07 4.35
C GLY A 502 -9.00 -4.89 5.11
N GLU A 503 -10.12 -5.24 4.48
CA GLU A 503 -11.17 -6.05 5.09
C GLU A 503 -10.79 -7.54 5.11
N THR A 504 -10.75 -8.14 6.30
CA THR A 504 -10.56 -9.58 6.44
C THR A 504 -11.91 -10.30 6.42
N GLN A 505 -12.07 -11.25 5.50
CA GLN A 505 -13.24 -12.12 5.48
C GLN A 505 -12.84 -13.59 5.60
N ILE A 506 -13.63 -14.33 6.37
CA ILE A 506 -13.54 -15.79 6.49
C ILE A 506 -14.30 -16.40 5.31
N LEU A 507 -13.60 -17.13 4.44
CA LEU A 507 -14.16 -17.73 3.23
C LEU A 507 -14.87 -19.04 3.51
N ALA A 508 -14.26 -19.86 4.37
CA ALA A 508 -14.69 -21.23 4.60
C ALA A 508 -14.28 -21.68 6.00
N GLY A 509 -15.22 -22.32 6.70
CA GLY A 509 -14.99 -23.10 7.91
C GLY A 509 -15.47 -24.53 7.65
N LEU A 510 -14.56 -25.50 7.58
CA LEU A 510 -14.90 -26.92 7.43
C LEU A 510 -14.63 -27.64 8.75
N MET A 511 -15.68 -28.12 9.41
CA MET A 511 -15.56 -28.95 10.61
C MET A 511 -15.98 -30.38 10.29
N ARG A 512 -15.15 -31.35 10.68
CA ARG A 512 -15.44 -32.78 10.59
C ARG A 512 -15.28 -33.42 11.97
N ASN A 513 -16.30 -34.17 12.38
CA ASN A 513 -16.28 -34.95 13.62
C ASN A 513 -16.51 -36.41 13.26
N ASP A 514 -15.52 -37.27 13.54
CA ASP A 514 -15.61 -38.71 13.39
C ASP A 514 -15.67 -39.37 14.75
N HIS A 515 -16.60 -40.32 14.92
CA HIS A 515 -16.68 -41.13 16.12
C HIS A 515 -16.76 -42.61 15.73
N GLY A 516 -15.74 -43.37 16.13
CA GLY A 516 -15.65 -44.81 15.92
C GLY A 516 -15.59 -45.52 17.26
N ALA A 517 -16.58 -46.35 17.55
CA ALA A 517 -16.56 -47.25 18.70
C ALA A 517 -16.46 -48.69 18.19
N THR A 518 -15.42 -49.41 18.61
CA THR A 518 -15.22 -50.82 18.28
C THR A 518 -14.96 -51.58 19.56
N GLY A 519 -15.54 -52.77 19.71
CA GLY A 519 -15.33 -53.53 20.93
C GLY A 519 -15.59 -55.01 20.75
N ASN A 520 -14.83 -55.79 21.52
CA ASN A 520 -14.95 -57.24 21.59
C ASN A 520 -15.41 -57.61 22.99
N LYS A 521 -16.44 -58.44 23.11
CA LYS A 521 -16.98 -58.86 24.41
C LYS A 521 -17.36 -60.34 24.39
N ILE A 522 -17.34 -60.98 25.56
CA ILE A 522 -17.88 -62.33 25.73
C ILE A 522 -19.41 -62.25 25.66
N PRO A 523 -20.08 -62.98 24.75
CA PRO A 523 -21.55 -63.01 24.70
C PRO A 523 -22.15 -63.41 26.06
N GLY A 524 -23.16 -62.68 26.52
CA GLY A 524 -23.79 -62.89 27.83
C GLY A 524 -23.09 -62.15 28.98
N LEU A 525 -21.84 -62.49 29.31
CA LEU A 525 -21.10 -61.85 30.41
C LEU A 525 -20.75 -60.38 30.14
N GLY A 526 -20.50 -60.03 28.88
CA GLY A 526 -20.20 -58.67 28.44
C GLY A 526 -21.41 -57.73 28.41
N ASP A 527 -22.64 -58.27 28.51
CA ASP A 527 -23.88 -57.48 28.50
C ASP A 527 -24.41 -57.17 29.90
N ILE A 528 -23.75 -57.65 30.96
CA ILE A 528 -24.14 -57.39 32.34
C ILE A 528 -23.92 -55.91 32.67
N PRO A 529 -24.95 -55.16 33.09
CA PRO A 529 -24.80 -53.76 33.46
C PRO A 529 -23.81 -53.62 34.63
N GLY A 530 -22.88 -52.68 34.52
CA GLY A 530 -21.83 -52.41 35.51
C GLY A 530 -20.60 -53.32 35.44
N LEU A 531 -20.76 -54.61 35.14
CA LEU A 531 -19.65 -55.59 35.08
C LEU A 531 -19.17 -55.92 33.66
N GLY A 532 -19.93 -55.59 32.62
CA GLY A 532 -19.60 -55.93 31.23
C GLY A 532 -18.25 -55.43 30.74
N ARG A 533 -17.74 -54.32 31.31
CA ARG A 533 -16.40 -53.77 31.04
C ARG A 533 -15.25 -54.68 31.48
N LEU A 534 -15.46 -55.61 32.42
CA LEU A 534 -14.47 -56.62 32.81
C LEU A 534 -14.46 -57.84 31.87
N PHE A 535 -15.49 -57.98 31.04
CA PHE A 535 -15.68 -59.13 30.14
C PHE A 535 -15.59 -58.75 28.65
N GLY A 536 -14.94 -57.61 28.36
CA GLY A 536 -14.70 -57.14 27.01
C GLY A 536 -13.67 -56.00 26.96
N SER A 537 -13.36 -55.55 25.75
CA SER A 537 -12.50 -54.41 25.45
C SER A 537 -13.22 -53.45 24.51
N ASN A 538 -13.23 -52.16 24.85
CA ASN A 538 -13.79 -51.10 24.02
C ASN A 538 -12.68 -50.16 23.58
N LYS A 539 -12.61 -49.91 22.28
CA LYS A 539 -11.77 -48.90 21.64
C LYS A 539 -12.67 -47.82 21.05
N ASP A 540 -12.67 -46.66 21.70
CA ASP A 540 -13.35 -45.45 21.28
C ASP A 540 -12.34 -44.51 20.64
N THR A 541 -12.63 -44.06 19.42
CA THR A 541 -11.81 -43.11 18.65
C THR A 541 -12.67 -41.92 18.29
N VAL A 542 -12.31 -40.75 18.82
CA VAL A 542 -12.96 -39.46 18.53
C VAL A 542 -11.97 -38.62 17.75
N GLY A 543 -12.29 -38.30 16.51
CA GLY A 543 -11.54 -37.37 15.66
C GLY A 543 -12.33 -36.08 15.45
N LYS A 544 -11.67 -34.94 15.57
CA LYS A 544 -12.25 -33.63 15.23
C LYS A 544 -11.23 -32.83 14.44
N SER A 545 -11.62 -32.34 13.27
CA SER A 545 -10.80 -31.42 12.47
C SER A 545 -11.58 -30.18 12.07
N GLU A 546 -10.93 -29.03 12.13
CA GLU A 546 -11.46 -27.70 11.77
C GLU A 546 -10.46 -27.03 10.83
N LEU A 547 -10.91 -26.60 9.64
CA LEU A 547 -10.14 -25.78 8.71
C LEU A 547 -10.82 -24.43 8.56
N VAL A 548 -10.07 -23.35 8.82
CA VAL A 548 -10.52 -21.97 8.65
C VAL A 548 -9.62 -21.28 7.62
N LEU A 549 -10.25 -20.63 6.65
CA LEU A 549 -9.59 -19.82 5.63
C LEU A 549 -10.04 -18.37 5.74
N SER A 550 -9.09 -17.44 5.93
CA SER A 550 -9.33 -16.00 5.83
C SER A 550 -8.49 -15.38 4.71
N ILE A 551 -9.02 -14.33 4.09
CA ILE A 551 -8.27 -13.51 3.12
C ILE A 551 -8.49 -12.03 3.44
N THR A 552 -7.40 -11.28 3.34
CA THR A 552 -7.38 -9.82 3.46
C THR A 552 -6.69 -9.24 2.23
N PRO A 553 -7.42 -8.50 1.36
CA PRO A 553 -6.80 -7.75 0.28
C PRO A 553 -6.22 -6.44 0.79
N ARG A 554 -5.08 -6.05 0.22
CA ARG A 554 -4.47 -4.73 0.40
C ARG A 554 -4.15 -4.13 -0.96
N VAL A 555 -4.85 -3.07 -1.35
CA VAL A 555 -4.64 -2.39 -2.63
C VAL A 555 -3.36 -1.57 -2.53
N VAL A 556 -2.33 -1.94 -3.29
CA VAL A 556 -1.05 -1.21 -3.33
C VAL A 556 -1.16 0.03 -4.19
N ARG A 557 -1.90 -0.09 -5.30
CA ARG A 557 -2.15 0.99 -6.26
C ARG A 557 -3.53 0.80 -6.86
N ASN A 558 -4.31 1.88 -6.90
CA ASN A 558 -5.58 1.94 -7.63
C ASN A 558 -5.56 3.10 -8.64
N LEU A 559 -6.48 3.03 -9.61
CA LEU A 559 -6.72 4.12 -10.54
C LEU A 559 -7.51 5.23 -9.82
N PRO A 560 -7.08 6.50 -9.88
CA PRO A 560 -7.88 7.59 -9.36
C PRO A 560 -9.18 7.71 -10.17
N TYR A 561 -10.31 7.86 -9.49
CA TYR A 561 -11.56 8.20 -10.17
C TYR A 561 -11.42 9.62 -10.73
N GLN A 562 -11.52 9.76 -12.06
CA GLN A 562 -11.62 11.05 -12.74
C GLN A 562 -13.08 11.30 -13.09
N SER A 563 -13.59 12.49 -12.77
CA SER A 563 -14.96 12.85 -13.15
C SER A 563 -15.04 12.90 -14.68
N PRO A 564 -16.14 12.45 -15.30
CA PRO A 564 -16.34 12.61 -16.75
C PRO A 564 -16.13 14.06 -17.22
N SER A 565 -16.48 15.05 -16.39
CA SER A 565 -16.28 16.48 -16.67
C SER A 565 -14.80 16.90 -16.69
N ASP A 566 -13.96 16.27 -15.87
CA ASP A 566 -12.52 16.56 -15.84
C ASP A 566 -11.80 15.99 -17.07
N MET A 567 -12.40 14.96 -17.68
CA MET A 567 -11.93 14.32 -18.90
C MET A 567 -12.53 14.93 -20.17
N GLU A 568 -13.47 15.87 -20.05
CA GLU A 568 -14.11 16.55 -21.18
C GLU A 568 -13.21 17.70 -21.66
N PHE A 569 -12.89 17.70 -22.95
CA PHE A 569 -12.23 18.82 -23.60
C PHE A 569 -12.76 19.02 -25.01
N THR A 570 -12.97 20.27 -25.39
CA THR A 570 -13.41 20.63 -26.74
C THR A 570 -12.27 20.41 -27.73
N THR A 571 -12.50 19.58 -28.74
CA THR A 571 -11.51 19.21 -29.77
C THR A 571 -11.66 19.98 -31.09
N GLY A 572 -12.59 20.93 -31.14
CA GLY A 572 -12.95 21.68 -32.33
C GLY A 572 -14.04 20.99 -33.15
N THR A 573 -13.98 21.12 -34.47
CA THR A 573 -14.93 20.51 -35.41
C THR A 573 -14.31 19.32 -36.13
N GLU A 574 -15.11 18.47 -36.77
CA GLU A 574 -14.59 17.33 -37.55
C GLU A 574 -13.64 17.76 -38.68
N THR A 575 -13.82 18.98 -39.21
CA THR A 575 -12.99 19.57 -40.26
C THR A 575 -11.77 20.34 -39.73
N SER A 576 -11.86 20.90 -38.52
CA SER A 576 -10.79 21.68 -37.90
C SER A 576 -10.60 21.29 -36.44
N MET A 577 -9.51 20.56 -36.22
CA MET A 577 -9.05 20.15 -34.90
C MET A 577 -8.30 21.31 -34.23
N HIS A 578 -8.87 21.89 -33.18
CA HIS A 578 -8.23 22.97 -32.42
C HIS A 578 -8.46 22.80 -30.92
N ILE A 579 -7.39 22.92 -30.12
CA ILE A 579 -7.52 22.95 -28.67
C ILE A 579 -7.69 24.41 -28.28
N GLN A 580 -8.93 24.81 -27.99
CA GLN A 580 -9.17 26.09 -27.36
C GLN A 580 -8.59 26.04 -25.94
N ALA A 581 -7.65 26.93 -25.63
CA ALA A 581 -7.21 27.08 -24.26
C ALA A 581 -8.45 27.43 -23.41
N PRO A 582 -8.65 26.78 -22.25
CA PRO A 582 -9.81 27.06 -21.41
C PRO A 582 -9.88 28.55 -21.16
N ASP A 583 -11.06 29.11 -21.41
CA ASP A 583 -11.33 30.53 -21.34
C ASP A 583 -11.00 31.01 -19.92
N ARG A 584 -9.88 31.73 -19.73
CA ARG A 584 -9.42 32.24 -18.42
C ARG A 584 -10.45 33.15 -17.73
N ARG A 585 -11.57 33.46 -18.39
CA ARG A 585 -12.66 34.30 -17.89
C ARG A 585 -13.38 33.68 -16.68
N PHE A 586 -13.35 32.36 -16.51
CA PHE A 586 -14.02 31.71 -15.36
C PHE A 586 -13.17 31.64 -14.07
N GLU A 587 -11.86 31.85 -14.14
CA GLU A 587 -10.99 31.86 -12.95
C GLU A 587 -11.13 33.15 -12.13
N ALA A 588 -11.67 34.23 -12.72
CA ALA A 588 -11.84 35.51 -12.06
C ALA A 588 -13.11 35.60 -11.18
N MET A 589 -14.03 34.63 -11.25
CA MET A 589 -15.28 34.67 -10.48
C MET A 589 -15.20 33.97 -9.11
N ASP A 590 -14.10 33.28 -8.79
CA ASP A 590 -13.97 32.50 -7.55
C ASP A 590 -12.81 32.94 -6.65
N GLN A 591 -12.27 34.16 -6.86
CA GLN A 591 -11.56 34.82 -5.77
C GLN A 591 -12.61 35.33 -4.78
N PRO A 592 -12.65 34.84 -3.52
CA PRO A 592 -13.40 35.53 -2.49
C PRO A 592 -12.84 36.94 -2.44
N ALA A 593 -13.70 37.92 -2.72
CA ALA A 593 -13.35 39.33 -2.70
C ALA A 593 -12.56 39.59 -1.41
N ALA A 594 -11.26 39.81 -1.55
CA ALA A 594 -10.43 40.25 -0.45
C ALA A 594 -11.12 41.49 0.09
N ALA A 595 -11.67 41.37 1.30
CA ALA A 595 -12.37 42.43 1.97
C ALA A 595 -11.42 43.63 2.01
N GLN A 596 -11.73 44.63 1.19
CA GLN A 596 -11.09 45.93 1.33
C GLN A 596 -11.34 46.35 2.77
N PRO A 597 -10.31 46.69 3.56
CA PRO A 597 -10.53 47.20 4.89
C PRO A 597 -11.34 48.49 4.74
N SER A 598 -12.59 48.43 5.21
CA SER A 598 -13.46 49.59 5.33
C SER A 598 -12.65 50.70 6.00
N SER A 599 -12.43 51.79 5.27
CA SER A 599 -11.84 52.99 5.83
C SER A 599 -12.74 53.45 6.97
N VAL A 600 -12.26 53.23 8.20
CA VAL A 600 -12.84 53.85 9.39
C VAL A 600 -12.69 55.35 9.21
N GLN A 601 -13.81 55.98 8.89
CA GLN A 601 -13.93 57.43 8.89
C GLN A 601 -13.69 57.91 10.33
N PRO A 602 -12.68 58.76 10.60
CA PRO A 602 -12.43 59.21 11.96
C PRO A 602 -13.58 60.12 12.41
N ALA A 603 -14.07 59.84 13.62
CA ALA A 603 -15.06 60.64 14.31
C ALA A 603 -14.66 62.12 14.31
N ARG A 604 -15.61 62.99 13.97
CA ARG A 604 -15.49 64.44 14.09
C ARG A 604 -15.14 64.79 15.53
N ALA A 605 -13.96 65.37 15.71
CA ALA A 605 -13.60 66.07 16.94
C ALA A 605 -14.26 67.45 16.95
N ASP A 606 -15.01 67.72 18.02
CA ASP A 606 -15.52 69.05 18.36
C ASP A 606 -14.36 70.06 18.43
N ARG A 607 -14.56 71.23 17.81
CA ARG A 607 -13.75 72.42 18.03
C ARG A 607 -14.60 73.49 18.73
N PRO A 608 -14.03 74.25 19.69
CA PRO A 608 -14.78 75.18 20.50
C PRO A 608 -15.06 76.50 19.76
N VAL A 609 -16.13 77.14 20.22
CA VAL A 609 -16.63 78.46 19.84
C VAL A 609 -15.59 79.54 20.17
N ALA A 610 -15.28 80.40 19.19
CA ALA A 610 -14.68 81.71 19.43
C ALA A 610 -15.52 82.77 18.70
N ALA A 611 -16.09 83.67 19.49
CA ALA A 611 -16.80 84.86 19.03
C ALA A 611 -15.80 85.90 18.52
N ASN A 612 -16.12 86.58 17.41
CA ASN A 612 -16.01 88.04 17.32
C ASN A 612 -16.71 88.58 16.07
N THR A 613 -17.84 89.24 16.34
CA THR A 613 -18.28 90.54 15.83
C THR A 613 -17.69 91.06 14.50
N HIS A 614 -18.57 91.16 13.50
CA HIS A 614 -18.52 92.22 12.50
C HIS A 614 -19.74 93.14 12.71
N VAL A 615 -19.46 94.43 12.92
CA VAL A 615 -20.40 95.55 12.91
C VAL A 615 -20.32 96.19 11.53
N GLU A 616 -21.46 96.54 10.95
CA GLU A 616 -21.54 97.38 9.75
C GLU A 616 -22.43 98.61 10.01
N VAL A 617 -22.04 99.72 9.37
CA VAL A 617 -22.68 101.05 9.20
C VAL A 617 -22.79 101.94 10.47
N SER A 618 -22.56 103.26 10.48
CA SER A 618 -22.45 104.30 9.43
C SER A 618 -22.00 105.65 10.03
N VAL A 619 -21.68 106.59 9.14
CA VAL A 619 -21.70 108.08 9.26
C VAL A 619 -20.39 108.81 9.55
N GLY A 620 -20.02 109.70 8.62
CA GLY A 620 -19.39 110.99 8.90
C GLY A 620 -18.12 111.33 8.11
N LYS A 621 -18.25 112.09 7.01
CA LYS A 621 -17.18 112.93 6.42
C LYS A 621 -17.07 114.23 7.23
N PRO A 622 -15.93 114.97 7.26
CA PRO A 622 -15.21 115.49 6.07
C PRO A 622 -13.79 114.96 5.89
#